data_AF-A0A127T363-F1
#
_entry.id   AF-A0A127T363-F1
#
_cell.length_a   1.000
_cell.length_b   1.000
_cell.length_c   1.000
_cell.angle_alpha   90.00
_cell.angle_beta   90.00
_cell.angle_gamma   90.00
#
_symmetry.space_group_name_H-M   'P 1'
#
loop_
_entity.id
_entity.type
_entity.pdbx_description
1 polymer ?
#
loop_
_entity_poly.entity_id
_entity_poly.type
_entity_poly.pdbx_seq_one_letter_code
_entity_poly.pdbx_strand_id
1 'polypeptide(L)'
;ESEQKELPEDWDIGYKILIDKDGITKQMLKPTYQVSIIKKPSEREFQNLINDFWWDTTYVAKCLARDEIFYAKFMSETVIRTEYLIPLIEWHIASENNWNITTNKYGRLFKKYLTQEMWTKTENTFSGSNIKENWTALFSMADLVSEIGTELSNKLGYKYPDKLEKDVRKYLTELKTKI
;
A
#
# COMPACT_ATOMS: atom_id res chain seq x y z
N GLU A 1 -29.30 1.49 -27.81
CA GLU A 1 -28.46 1.14 -26.64
C GLU A 1 -27.24 2.03 -26.67
N SER A 2 -26.86 2.58 -25.51
CA SER A 2 -25.92 3.69 -25.38
C SER A 2 -24.56 3.37 -25.98
N GLU A 3 -24.05 4.26 -26.83
CA GLU A 3 -22.64 4.35 -27.24
C GLU A 3 -21.77 4.60 -26.00
N GLN A 4 -21.49 3.56 -25.21
CA GLN A 4 -20.44 3.64 -24.19
C GLN A 4 -19.10 3.75 -24.92
N LYS A 5 -18.50 4.95 -24.85
CA LYS A 5 -17.22 5.27 -25.49
C LYS A 5 -16.01 4.68 -24.76
N GLU A 6 -16.21 4.16 -23.55
CA GLU A 6 -15.16 3.63 -22.68
C GLU A 6 -15.59 2.31 -22.05
N LEU A 7 -14.61 1.42 -21.83
CA LEU A 7 -14.84 0.16 -21.11
C LEU A 7 -15.02 0.43 -19.61
N PRO A 8 -15.88 -0.35 -18.92
CA PRO A 8 -15.85 -0.41 -17.46
C PRO A 8 -14.45 -0.84 -16.97
N GLU A 9 -14.05 -0.38 -15.78
CA GLU A 9 -12.72 -0.62 -15.21
C GLU A 9 -12.33 -2.11 -15.19
N ASP A 10 -13.25 -2.99 -14.76
CA ASP A 10 -13.04 -4.45 -14.71
C ASP A 10 -12.82 -5.09 -16.10
N TRP A 11 -13.18 -4.41 -17.18
CA TRP A 11 -12.91 -4.85 -18.55
C TRP A 11 -11.67 -4.16 -19.12
N ASP A 12 -11.37 -2.92 -18.71
CA ASP A 12 -10.18 -2.19 -19.14
C ASP A 12 -8.88 -2.79 -18.59
N ILE A 13 -8.91 -3.47 -17.45
CA ILE A 13 -7.77 -4.24 -16.90
C ILE A 13 -7.31 -5.39 -17.83
N GLY A 14 -8.09 -5.74 -18.84
CA GLY A 14 -7.75 -6.71 -19.86
C GLY A 14 -8.72 -7.89 -19.93
N TYR A 15 -9.10 -8.25 -21.15
CA TYR A 15 -9.84 -9.47 -21.44
C TYR A 15 -9.32 -10.14 -22.71
N LYS A 16 -9.60 -11.44 -22.85
CA LYS A 16 -9.25 -12.21 -24.05
C LYS A 16 -10.49 -12.97 -24.54
N ILE A 17 -10.90 -12.69 -25.77
CA ILE A 17 -11.96 -13.45 -26.44
C ILE A 17 -11.38 -14.81 -26.82
N LEU A 18 -11.92 -15.88 -26.23
CA LEU A 18 -11.50 -17.25 -26.53
C LEU A 18 -12.32 -17.85 -27.67
N ILE A 19 -13.61 -17.50 -27.76
CA ILE A 19 -14.53 -17.98 -28.78
C ILE A 19 -15.60 -16.92 -29.06
N ASP A 20 -15.96 -16.74 -30.33
CA ASP A 20 -17.08 -15.92 -30.77
C ASP A 20 -17.79 -16.63 -31.93
N LYS A 21 -18.86 -17.37 -31.60
CA LYS A 21 -19.58 -18.19 -32.58
C LYS A 21 -20.50 -17.36 -33.47
N ASP A 22 -21.02 -16.28 -32.93
CA ASP A 22 -22.11 -15.49 -33.52
C ASP A 22 -21.62 -14.11 -33.99
N GLY A 23 -20.34 -13.79 -33.78
CA GLY A 23 -19.73 -12.53 -34.20
C GLY A 23 -20.09 -11.33 -33.30
N ILE A 24 -20.57 -11.58 -32.08
CA ILE A 24 -21.09 -10.55 -31.16
C ILE A 24 -19.94 -9.66 -30.65
N THR A 25 -18.73 -10.20 -30.55
CA THR A 25 -17.59 -9.51 -29.95
C THR A 25 -16.88 -8.53 -30.90
N LYS A 26 -17.27 -8.49 -32.18
CA LYS A 26 -16.62 -7.67 -33.21
C LYS A 26 -16.61 -6.17 -32.90
N GLN A 27 -17.59 -5.69 -32.16
CA GLN A 27 -17.72 -4.27 -31.78
C GLN A 27 -17.22 -3.97 -30.36
N MET A 28 -16.66 -4.95 -29.65
CA MET A 28 -16.12 -4.72 -28.32
C MET A 28 -14.88 -3.83 -28.39
N LEU A 29 -14.83 -2.85 -27.49
CA LEU A 29 -13.69 -1.95 -27.31
C LEU A 29 -12.50 -2.72 -26.77
N LYS A 30 -11.29 -2.50 -27.31
CA LYS A 30 -10.07 -3.11 -26.78
C LYS A 30 -9.70 -2.49 -25.42
N PRO A 31 -9.19 -3.29 -24.46
CA PRO A 31 -8.68 -2.77 -23.19
C PRO A 31 -7.47 -1.88 -23.43
N THR A 32 -7.45 -0.73 -22.75
CA THR A 32 -6.35 0.23 -22.75
C THR A 32 -5.33 -0.07 -21.65
N TYR A 33 -5.74 -0.86 -20.64
CA TYR A 33 -4.98 -1.20 -19.44
C TYR A 33 -4.62 0.00 -18.55
N GLN A 34 -5.09 1.20 -18.89
CA GLN A 34 -4.71 2.44 -18.21
C GLN A 34 -5.26 2.51 -16.79
N VAL A 35 -6.42 1.89 -16.53
CA VAL A 35 -7.00 1.86 -15.18
C VAL A 35 -6.09 1.16 -14.16
N SER A 36 -5.27 0.21 -14.62
CA SER A 36 -4.37 -0.56 -13.74
C SER A 36 -3.02 0.10 -13.50
N ILE A 37 -2.68 1.14 -14.27
CA ILE A 37 -1.40 1.84 -14.17
C ILE A 37 -1.40 2.71 -12.91
N ILE A 38 -0.37 2.51 -12.09
CA ILE A 38 -0.17 3.26 -10.85
C ILE A 38 0.11 4.72 -11.21
N LYS A 39 -0.73 5.61 -10.69
CA LYS A 39 -0.62 7.05 -10.92
C LYS A 39 0.34 7.67 -9.90
N LYS A 40 1.13 8.63 -10.37
CA LYS A 40 1.97 9.47 -9.50
C LYS A 40 1.07 10.22 -8.51
N PRO A 41 1.34 10.15 -7.19
CA PRO A 41 0.55 10.89 -6.21
C PRO A 41 0.82 12.39 -6.35
N SER A 42 -0.20 13.19 -6.09
CA SER A 42 -0.04 14.59 -5.72
C SER A 42 0.62 14.72 -4.36
N GLU A 43 1.19 15.90 -4.08
CA GLU A 43 1.77 16.19 -2.75
C GLU A 43 0.74 15.98 -1.63
N ARG A 44 -0.51 16.37 -1.87
CA ARG A 44 -1.60 16.21 -0.89
C ARG A 44 -1.93 14.74 -0.64
N GLU A 45 -2.01 13.91 -1.67
CA GLU A 45 -2.28 12.47 -1.50
C GLU A 45 -1.14 11.79 -0.75
N PHE A 46 0.11 12.12 -1.08
CA PHE A 46 1.28 11.63 -0.36
C PHE A 46 1.24 12.05 1.13
N GLN A 47 1.03 13.33 1.42
CA GLN A 47 0.98 13.84 2.79
C GLN A 47 -0.16 13.22 3.60
N ASN A 48 -1.35 13.08 3.01
CA ASN A 48 -2.48 12.45 3.68
C ASN A 48 -2.14 11.00 4.05
N LEU A 49 -1.63 10.21 3.10
CA LEU A 49 -1.28 8.80 3.35
C LEU A 49 -0.26 8.65 4.47
N ILE A 50 0.82 9.44 4.45
CA ILE A 50 1.87 9.36 5.48
C ILE A 50 1.32 9.80 6.85
N ASN A 51 0.52 10.86 6.90
CA ASN A 51 -0.07 11.32 8.16
C ASN A 51 -1.04 10.29 8.74
N ASP A 52 -1.93 9.76 7.91
CA ASP A 52 -2.94 8.77 8.32
C ASP A 52 -2.26 7.48 8.80
N PHE A 53 -1.22 7.01 8.09
CA PHE A 53 -0.40 5.90 8.55
C PHE A 53 0.13 6.12 9.97
N TRP A 54 0.80 7.25 10.22
CA TRP A 54 1.40 7.52 11.54
C TRP A 54 0.33 7.60 12.63
N TRP A 55 -0.81 8.25 12.39
CA TRP A 55 -1.89 8.29 13.37
C TRP A 55 -2.47 6.89 13.66
N ASP A 56 -2.66 6.07 12.62
CA ASP A 56 -3.33 4.79 12.78
C ASP A 56 -2.47 3.72 13.46
N THR A 57 -1.14 3.83 13.36
CA THR A 57 -0.23 3.00 14.17
C THR A 57 -0.49 3.12 15.67
N THR A 58 -1.02 4.26 16.14
CA THR A 58 -1.33 4.46 17.56
C THR A 58 -2.49 3.58 18.03
N TYR A 59 -3.45 3.24 17.17
CA TYR A 59 -4.52 2.29 17.51
C TYR A 59 -3.97 0.88 17.68
N VAL A 60 -3.11 0.45 16.76
CA VAL A 60 -2.45 -0.87 16.85
C VAL A 60 -1.67 -0.97 18.17
N ALA A 61 -0.83 0.02 18.48
CA ALA A 61 -0.04 0.02 19.72
C ALA A 61 -0.91 -0.01 20.99
N LYS A 62 -2.00 0.76 21.04
CA LYS A 62 -2.94 0.76 22.18
C LYS A 62 -3.59 -0.61 22.36
N CYS A 63 -4.04 -1.24 21.27
CA CYS A 63 -4.68 -2.56 21.32
C CYS A 63 -3.69 -3.65 21.72
N LEU A 64 -2.46 -3.64 21.19
CA LEU A 64 -1.43 -4.57 21.60
C LEU A 64 -1.04 -4.41 23.08
N ALA A 65 -1.05 -3.19 23.61
CA ALA A 65 -0.82 -2.93 25.03
C ALA A 65 -1.94 -3.43 25.95
N ARG A 66 -3.12 -3.71 25.39
CA ARG A 66 -4.31 -4.20 26.10
C ARG A 66 -4.60 -5.68 25.83
N ASP A 67 -3.72 -6.37 25.10
CA ASP A 67 -3.92 -7.75 24.65
C ASP A 67 -5.17 -7.92 23.75
N GLU A 68 -5.55 -6.87 23.01
CA GLU A 68 -6.72 -6.84 22.11
C GLU A 68 -6.35 -7.25 20.67
N ILE A 69 -5.89 -8.49 20.50
CA ILE A 69 -5.28 -8.94 19.23
C ILE A 69 -6.22 -8.85 18.02
N PHE A 70 -7.51 -9.12 18.17
CA PHE A 70 -8.46 -9.09 17.04
C PHE A 70 -8.56 -7.70 16.42
N TYR A 71 -8.70 -6.66 17.25
CA TYR A 71 -8.77 -5.28 16.76
C TYR A 71 -7.41 -4.80 16.24
N ALA A 72 -6.31 -5.21 16.90
CA ALA A 72 -4.96 -4.91 16.43
C ALA A 72 -4.73 -5.47 15.01
N LYS A 73 -5.14 -6.71 14.72
CA LYS A 73 -5.04 -7.31 13.38
C LYS A 73 -5.96 -6.63 12.36
N PHE A 74 -7.17 -6.23 12.75
CA PHE A 74 -8.04 -5.44 11.86
C PHE A 74 -7.34 -4.14 11.45
N MET A 75 -6.83 -3.38 12.42
CA MET A 75 -6.12 -2.14 12.14
C MET A 75 -4.83 -2.36 11.33
N SER A 76 -4.01 -3.37 11.67
CA SER A 76 -2.73 -3.59 10.97
C SER A 76 -2.90 -4.16 9.57
N GLU A 77 -3.81 -5.12 9.38
CA GLU A 77 -3.95 -5.86 8.12
C GLU A 77 -5.01 -5.28 7.19
N THR A 78 -6.14 -4.80 7.72
CA THR A 78 -7.23 -4.28 6.87
C THR A 78 -7.06 -2.81 6.60
N VAL A 79 -6.72 -2.01 7.62
CA VAL A 79 -6.55 -0.55 7.46
C VAL A 79 -5.14 -0.22 7.00
N ILE A 80 -4.13 -0.42 7.85
CA ILE A 80 -2.77 0.06 7.58
C ILE A 80 -2.16 -0.61 6.33
N ARG A 81 -2.26 -1.94 6.22
CA ARG A 81 -1.64 -2.64 5.08
C ARG A 81 -2.32 -2.29 3.76
N THR A 82 -3.65 -2.34 3.72
CA THR A 82 -4.41 -2.14 2.48
C THR A 82 -4.45 -0.68 2.06
N GLU A 83 -4.74 0.23 2.98
CA GLU A 83 -5.00 1.64 2.66
C GLU A 83 -3.72 2.47 2.57
N TYR A 84 -2.64 2.09 3.27
CA TYR A 84 -1.43 2.91 3.33
C TYR A 84 -0.19 2.19 2.80
N LEU A 85 0.09 0.98 3.28
CA LEU A 85 1.34 0.30 2.94
C LEU A 85 1.38 -0.16 1.48
N ILE A 86 0.27 -0.72 0.98
CA ILE A 86 0.15 -1.12 -0.43
C ILE A 86 0.34 0.08 -1.35
N PRO A 87 -0.43 1.19 -1.25
CA PRO A 87 -0.24 2.32 -2.16
C PRO A 87 1.14 2.96 -2.06
N LEU A 88 1.76 2.99 -0.88
CA LEU A 88 3.10 3.53 -0.72
C LEU A 88 4.16 2.66 -1.44
N ILE A 89 4.08 1.33 -1.31
CA ILE A 89 4.96 0.40 -2.04
C ILE A 89 4.69 0.47 -3.56
N GLU A 90 3.44 0.65 -3.96
CA GLU A 90 3.07 0.88 -5.37
C GLU A 90 3.71 2.14 -5.92
N TRP A 91 3.67 3.25 -5.19
CA TRP A 91 4.35 4.49 -5.58
C TRP A 91 5.86 4.33 -5.66
N HIS A 92 6.47 3.59 -4.72
CA HIS A 92 7.90 3.27 -4.78
C HIS A 92 8.25 2.52 -6.07
N ILE A 93 7.56 1.40 -6.34
CA ILE A 93 7.76 0.60 -7.56
C ILE A 93 7.53 1.45 -8.82
N ALA A 94 6.45 2.24 -8.84
CA ALA A 94 6.12 3.08 -9.99
C ALA A 94 7.15 4.19 -10.22
N SER A 95 7.73 4.75 -9.16
CA SER A 95 8.78 5.76 -9.26
C SER A 95 10.05 5.23 -9.95
N GLU A 96 10.35 3.93 -9.79
CA GLU A 96 11.46 3.25 -10.46
C GLU A 96 11.15 2.81 -11.90
N ASN A 97 9.88 2.85 -12.29
CA ASN A 97 9.38 2.32 -13.56
C ASN A 97 8.65 3.40 -14.39
N ASN A 98 9.10 4.65 -14.27
CA ASN A 98 8.58 5.81 -15.02
C ASN A 98 7.06 6.01 -14.92
N TRP A 99 6.44 5.60 -13.81
CA TRP A 99 4.99 5.68 -13.59
C TRP A 99 4.15 4.96 -14.65
N ASN A 100 4.72 3.95 -15.31
CA ASN A 100 4.06 3.18 -16.37
C ASN A 100 4.09 1.68 -16.05
N ILE A 101 3.56 1.33 -14.87
CA ILE A 101 3.55 -0.05 -14.37
C ILE A 101 2.29 -0.32 -13.55
N THR A 102 1.94 -1.59 -13.46
CA THR A 102 0.94 -2.12 -12.51
C THR A 102 1.57 -3.22 -11.66
N THR A 103 1.19 -3.27 -10.39
CA THR A 103 1.55 -4.30 -9.41
C THR A 103 0.47 -5.38 -9.30
N ASN A 104 -0.59 -5.26 -10.11
CA ASN A 104 -1.84 -6.03 -9.98
C ASN A 104 -2.53 -5.74 -8.62
N LYS A 105 -3.74 -6.27 -8.41
CA LYS A 105 -4.55 -5.99 -7.22
C LYS A 105 -3.78 -6.34 -5.93
N TYR A 106 -3.79 -5.41 -4.97
CA TYR A 106 -3.29 -5.59 -3.61
C TYR A 106 -1.84 -6.10 -3.52
N GLY A 107 -0.96 -5.58 -4.38
CA GLY A 107 0.47 -5.88 -4.32
C GLY A 107 0.85 -7.32 -4.71
N ARG A 108 -0.02 -8.03 -5.43
CA ARG A 108 0.22 -9.43 -5.88
C ARG A 108 1.57 -9.63 -6.58
N LEU A 109 2.11 -8.60 -7.24
CA LEU A 109 3.40 -8.66 -7.93
C LEU A 109 4.55 -7.94 -7.21
N PHE A 110 4.41 -7.48 -5.97
CA PHE A 110 5.48 -6.76 -5.27
C PHE A 110 6.81 -7.52 -5.24
N LYS A 111 6.78 -8.82 -4.92
CA LYS A 111 7.99 -9.67 -4.90
C LYS A 111 8.74 -9.71 -6.22
N LYS A 112 8.05 -9.49 -7.35
CA LYS A 112 8.67 -9.45 -8.69
C LYS A 112 9.44 -8.15 -8.92
N TYR A 113 8.99 -7.05 -8.34
CA TYR A 113 9.48 -5.71 -8.65
C TYR A 113 10.39 -5.12 -7.57
N LEU A 114 10.22 -5.53 -6.32
CA LEU A 114 11.07 -5.11 -5.23
C LEU A 114 12.43 -5.81 -5.27
N THR A 115 13.47 -5.11 -4.80
CA THR A 115 14.76 -5.74 -4.53
C THR A 115 14.60 -6.81 -3.44
N GLN A 116 15.52 -7.76 -3.36
CA GLN A 116 15.48 -8.80 -2.32
C GLN A 116 15.49 -8.19 -0.91
N GLU A 117 16.23 -7.11 -0.70
CA GLU A 117 16.27 -6.38 0.57
C GLU A 117 14.89 -5.76 0.90
N MET A 118 14.30 -5.02 -0.05
CA MET A 118 13.01 -4.35 0.17
C MET A 118 11.87 -5.36 0.34
N TRP A 119 11.91 -6.48 -0.39
CA TRP A 119 10.98 -7.59 -0.19
C TRP A 119 11.10 -8.20 1.20
N THR A 120 12.33 -8.40 1.70
CA THR A 120 12.57 -8.91 3.06
C THR A 120 12.02 -7.95 4.12
N LYS A 121 12.21 -6.63 3.96
CA LYS A 121 11.61 -5.62 4.84
C LYS A 121 10.07 -5.67 4.79
N THR A 122 9.51 -5.85 3.60
CA THR A 122 8.05 -6.03 3.40
C THR A 122 7.55 -7.29 4.09
N GLU A 123 8.24 -8.42 4.00
CA GLU A 123 7.88 -9.66 4.68
C GLU A 123 7.90 -9.52 6.21
N ASN A 124 8.85 -8.75 6.75
CA ASN A 124 8.95 -8.47 8.19
C ASN A 124 7.76 -7.66 8.74
N THR A 125 6.94 -7.07 7.89
CA THR A 125 5.69 -6.39 8.31
C THR A 125 4.55 -7.36 8.61
N PHE A 126 4.69 -8.66 8.32
CA PHE A 126 3.67 -9.65 8.66
C PHE A 126 3.92 -10.24 10.06
N SER A 127 2.84 -10.69 10.71
CA SER A 127 2.88 -11.33 12.02
C SER A 127 1.77 -12.36 12.18
N GLY A 128 2.00 -13.36 13.03
CA GLY A 128 0.98 -14.31 13.45
C GLY A 128 0.05 -13.76 14.54
N SER A 129 -0.38 -14.64 15.44
CA SER A 129 -1.24 -14.29 16.59
C SER A 129 -0.45 -13.82 17.82
N ASN A 130 0.87 -13.96 17.83
CA ASN A 130 1.70 -13.62 18.98
C ASN A 130 1.82 -12.09 19.15
N ILE A 131 1.54 -11.56 20.34
CA ILE A 131 1.60 -10.12 20.64
C ILE A 131 2.98 -9.52 20.40
N LYS A 132 4.06 -10.22 20.79
CA LYS A 132 5.43 -9.71 20.61
C LYS A 132 5.80 -9.63 19.14
N GLU A 133 5.39 -10.62 18.33
CA GLU A 133 5.57 -10.58 16.88
C GLU A 133 4.78 -9.44 16.23
N ASN A 134 3.56 -9.15 16.71
CA ASN A 134 2.77 -8.02 16.20
C ASN A 134 3.40 -6.67 16.54
N TRP A 135 4.01 -6.53 17.73
CA TRP A 135 4.83 -5.36 18.04
C TRP A 135 6.02 -5.23 17.09
N THR A 136 6.74 -6.33 16.82
CA THR A 136 7.85 -6.31 15.85
C THR A 136 7.36 -5.89 14.47
N ALA A 137 6.27 -6.48 13.97
CA ALA A 137 5.69 -6.13 12.68
C ALA A 137 5.26 -4.66 12.60
N LEU A 138 4.69 -4.09 13.67
CA LEU A 138 4.34 -2.67 13.73
C LEU A 138 5.56 -1.77 13.56
N PHE A 139 6.67 -2.06 14.25
CA PHE A 139 7.90 -1.30 14.08
C PHE A 139 8.54 -1.53 12.70
N SER A 140 8.48 -2.75 12.15
CA SER A 140 8.92 -3.03 10.78
C SER A 140 8.11 -2.26 9.73
N MET A 141 6.79 -2.10 9.92
CA MET A 141 5.97 -1.24 9.07
C MET A 141 6.41 0.22 9.18
N ALA A 142 6.64 0.72 10.40
CA ALA A 142 7.09 2.10 10.63
C ALA A 142 8.44 2.37 9.95
N ASP A 143 9.39 1.43 10.04
CA ASP A 143 10.70 1.54 9.41
C ASP A 143 10.59 1.53 7.88
N LEU A 144 9.77 0.63 7.32
CA LEU A 144 9.55 0.55 5.89
C LEU A 144 8.88 1.81 5.33
N VAL A 145 7.88 2.36 6.03
CA VAL A 145 7.21 3.60 5.62
C VAL A 145 8.14 4.81 5.72
N SER A 146 8.99 4.87 6.76
CA SER A 146 10.00 5.92 6.90
C SER A 146 10.99 5.90 5.75
N GLU A 147 11.52 4.73 5.42
CA GLU A 147 12.47 4.54 4.31
C GLU A 147 11.86 4.92 2.97
N ILE A 148 10.74 4.29 2.59
CA ILE A 148 10.08 4.55 1.31
C ILE A 148 9.54 5.97 1.24
N GLY A 149 8.93 6.46 2.32
CA GLY A 149 8.34 7.79 2.40
C GLY A 149 9.38 8.89 2.22
N THR A 150 10.53 8.77 2.88
CA THR A 150 11.64 9.73 2.74
C THR A 150 12.24 9.68 1.33
N GLU A 151 12.41 8.48 0.76
CA GLU A 151 12.93 8.32 -0.59
C GLU A 151 11.99 8.97 -1.63
N LEU A 152 10.69 8.68 -1.53
CA LEU A 152 9.67 9.25 -2.42
C LEU A 152 9.54 10.75 -2.25
N SER A 153 9.57 11.28 -1.02
CA SER A 153 9.49 12.73 -0.79
C SER A 153 10.64 13.45 -1.49
N ASN A 154 11.86 12.90 -1.40
CA ASN A 154 13.02 13.44 -2.09
C ASN A 154 12.89 13.36 -3.61
N LYS A 155 12.48 12.21 -4.15
CA LYS A 155 12.30 12.01 -5.60
C LYS A 155 11.20 12.89 -6.19
N LEU A 156 10.14 13.15 -5.44
CA LEU A 156 8.98 13.90 -5.90
C LEU A 156 9.05 15.39 -5.58
N GLY A 157 9.99 15.81 -4.73
CA GLY A 157 10.10 17.18 -4.24
C GLY A 157 9.01 17.54 -3.23
N TYR A 158 8.49 16.56 -2.49
CA TYR A 158 7.46 16.74 -1.47
C TYR A 158 8.06 16.81 -0.07
N LYS A 159 7.32 17.37 0.88
CA LYS A 159 7.73 17.42 2.28
C LYS A 159 7.36 16.13 3.02
N TYR A 160 8.34 15.52 3.68
CA TYR A 160 8.12 14.43 4.64
C TYR A 160 7.84 14.98 6.06
N PRO A 161 6.93 14.38 6.85
CA PRO A 161 6.57 14.90 8.17
C PRO A 161 7.45 14.35 9.30
N ASP A 162 8.75 14.66 9.31
CA ASP A 162 9.74 14.11 10.27
C ASP A 162 9.34 14.25 11.74
N LYS A 163 8.76 15.40 12.10
CA LYS A 163 8.32 15.67 13.47
C LYS A 163 7.21 14.71 13.90
N LEU A 164 6.23 14.47 13.02
CA LEU A 164 5.11 13.57 13.32
C LEU A 164 5.63 12.15 13.55
N GLU A 165 6.49 11.65 12.65
CA GLU A 165 7.11 10.34 12.79
C GLU A 165 7.85 10.23 14.14
N LYS A 166 8.70 11.22 14.47
CA LYS A 166 9.47 11.22 15.71
C LYS A 166 8.56 11.16 16.94
N ASP A 167 7.51 11.97 16.96
CA ASP A 167 6.58 12.07 18.08
C ASP A 167 5.77 10.77 18.23
N VAL A 168 5.30 10.18 17.12
CA VAL A 168 4.56 8.91 17.12
C VAL A 168 5.47 7.74 17.52
N ARG A 169 6.67 7.60 16.94
CA ARG A 169 7.60 6.51 17.31
C ARG A 169 7.97 6.54 18.78
N LYS A 170 8.14 7.74 19.35
CA LYS A 170 8.33 7.92 20.79
C LYS A 170 7.14 7.35 21.56
N TYR A 171 5.92 7.72 21.17
CA TYR A 171 4.69 7.19 21.78
C TYR A 171 4.57 5.66 21.68
N LEU A 172 4.85 5.06 20.51
CA LEU A 172 4.83 3.61 20.33
C LEU A 172 5.82 2.91 21.26
N THR A 173 7.03 3.47 21.39
CA THR A 173 8.08 2.94 22.27
C THR A 173 7.68 3.00 23.74
N GLU A 174 7.12 4.12 24.17
CA GLU A 174 6.62 4.31 25.55
C GLU A 174 5.47 3.38 25.91
N LEU A 175 4.63 3.00 24.95
CA LEU A 175 3.58 1.99 25.17
C LEU A 175 4.16 0.59 25.27
N LYS A 176 5.11 0.23 24.40
CA LYS A 176 5.73 -1.10 24.40
C LYS A 176 6.52 -1.40 25.68
N THR A 177 7.16 -0.40 26.29
CA THR A 177 7.97 -0.59 27.51
C THR A 177 7.16 -0.68 28.80
N LYS A 178 5.87 -0.33 28.77
CA LYS A 178 4.95 -0.45 29.92
C LYS A 178 4.36 -1.86 30.10
N ILE A 179 4.68 -2.78 29.18
CA ILE A 179 4.20 -4.17 29.12
C ILE A 179 5.35 -5.09 29.52
#